data_AF-A0A7L3M7T2-F1
#
_entry.id   AF-A0A7L3M7T2-F1
#
_cell.length_a   1.000
_cell.length_b   1.000
_cell.length_c   1.000
_cell.angle_alpha   90.00
_cell.angle_beta   90.00
_cell.angle_gamma   90.00
#
_symmetry.space_group_name_H-M   'P 1'
#
loop_
_entity.id
_entity.type
_entity.pdbx_description
1 polymer ?
#
loop_
_entity_poly.entity_id
_entity_poly.type
_entity_poly.pdbx_seq_one_letter_code
_entity_poly.pdbx_strand_id
1 'polypeptide(L)' 'LENRTIVKKIEVKANVVYIYLEKLNDESQTFILQLEQVIQVKNLKPASIKIYDYYQPGGLQISSSSGVRS' A
#
# COMPACT_ATOMS: atom_id res chain seq x y z
N LEU A 1 -13.71 -15.97 -15.32
CA LEU A 1 -13.70 -14.99 -14.20
C LEU A 1 -12.67 -13.94 -14.55
N GLU A 2 -13.12 -12.77 -14.94
CA GLU A 2 -12.27 -11.67 -15.37
C GLU A 2 -11.49 -11.14 -14.16
N ASN A 3 -10.16 -11.06 -14.27
CA ASN A 3 -9.30 -10.37 -13.30
C ASN A 3 -9.59 -8.87 -13.33
N ARG A 4 -10.67 -8.44 -12.67
CA ARG A 4 -10.98 -7.03 -12.50
C ARG A 4 -10.20 -6.52 -11.30
N THR A 5 -9.00 -6.01 -11.57
CA THR A 5 -8.28 -5.24 -10.56
C THR A 5 -9.06 -3.96 -10.26
N ILE A 6 -9.30 -3.69 -8.98
CA ILE A 6 -9.94 -2.44 -8.52
C ILE A 6 -8.95 -1.28 -8.40
N VAL A 7 -7.69 -1.48 -8.82
CA VAL A 7 -6.66 -0.45 -8.81
C VAL A 7 -6.98 0.57 -9.90
N LYS A 8 -7.37 1.76 -9.48
CA LYS A 8 -7.66 2.89 -10.36
C LYS A 8 -6.39 3.59 -10.83
N LYS A 9 -5.43 3.77 -9.92
CA LYS A 9 -4.20 4.52 -10.19
C LYS A 9 -3.10 4.12 -9.24
N ILE A 10 -1.86 4.19 -9.71
CA ILE A 10 -0.66 4.13 -8.88
C ILE A 10 0.10 5.44 -9.07
N GLU A 11 0.51 6.08 -7.98
CA GLU A 11 1.42 7.21 -7.99
C GLU A 11 2.64 6.89 -7.12
N VAL A 12 3.84 7.11 -7.66
CA VAL A 12 5.09 6.98 -6.91
C VAL A 12 5.63 8.38 -6.67
N LYS A 13 5.84 8.75 -5.39
CA LYS A 13 6.43 10.03 -4.99
C LYS A 13 7.59 9.78 -4.05
N ALA A 14 8.79 10.19 -4.43
CA ALA A 14 10.02 10.00 -3.66
C ALA A 14 10.14 8.57 -3.07
N ASN A 15 9.75 8.38 -1.81
CA ASN A 15 9.79 7.12 -1.06
C ASN A 15 8.41 6.56 -0.67
N VAL A 16 7.31 7.07 -1.24
CA VAL A 16 5.94 6.65 -0.96
C VAL A 16 5.24 6.20 -2.24
N VAL A 17 4.61 5.03 -2.18
CA VAL A 17 3.73 4.52 -3.24
C VAL A 17 2.29 4.73 -2.79
N TYR A 18 1.51 5.45 -3.59
CA TYR A 18 0.07 5.62 -3.41
C TYR A 18 -0.66 4.69 -4.37
N ILE A 19 -1.54 3.86 -3.82
CA ILE A 19 -2.39 2.95 -4.60
C ILE A 19 -3.83 3.42 -4.38
N TYR A 20 -4.46 3.89 -5.45
CA TYR A 20 -5.84 4.35 -5.43
C TYR A 20 -6.72 3.19 -5.86
N LEU A 21 -7.61 2.75 -4.97
CA LEU A 21 -8.60 1.72 -5.25
C LEU A 21 -9.94 2.39 -5.60
N GLU A 22 -10.73 1.79 -6.48
CA GLU A 22 -12.05 2.32 -6.84
C GLU A 22 -13.04 2.22 -5.66
N LYS A 23 -13.45 1.00 -5.32
CA LYS A 23 -14.33 0.72 -4.19
C LYS A 23 -13.95 -0.62 -3.59
N LEU A 24 -13.78 -0.65 -2.28
CA LEU A 24 -13.71 -1.89 -1.52
C LEU A 24 -15.12 -2.46 -1.34
N ASN A 25 -15.27 -3.77 -1.52
CA ASN A 25 -16.46 -4.53 -1.16
C ASN A 25 -16.16 -5.37 0.11
N ASP A 26 -17.15 -6.13 0.58
CA ASP A 26 -16.99 -7.00 1.77
C ASP A 26 -16.09 -8.22 1.49
N GLU A 27 -15.56 -8.36 0.28
CA GLU A 27 -14.65 -9.43 -0.10
C GLU A 27 -13.20 -9.03 0.19
N SER A 28 -12.41 -9.99 0.68
CA SER A 28 -10.99 -9.76 0.93
C SER A 28 -10.23 -9.53 -0.37
N GLN A 29 -9.49 -8.42 -0.43
CA GLN A 29 -8.62 -8.08 -1.55
C GLN A 29 -7.16 -8.34 -1.17
N THR A 30 -6.42 -9.04 -2.04
CA THR A 30 -4.99 -9.32 -1.83
C THR A 30 -4.18 -8.63 -2.91
N PHE A 31 -3.18 -7.85 -2.50
CA PHE A 31 -2.25 -7.16 -3.38
C PHE A 31 -0.81 -7.55 -3.05
N ILE A 32 0.02 -7.71 -4.07
CA ILE A 32 1.44 -8.01 -3.92
C ILE A 32 2.22 -6.81 -4.43
N LEU A 33 3.05 -6.22 -3.56
CA LEU A 33 4.00 -5.18 -3.92
C LEU A 33 5.41 -5.76 -3.86
N GLN A 34 6.12 -5.73 -4.99
CA GLN A 34 7.52 -6.11 -5.07
C GLN A 34 8.38 -4.84 -5.08
N LEU A 35 9.36 -4.78 -4.19
CA LEU A 35 10.29 -3.66 -4.06
C LEU A 35 11.71 -4.17 -4.29
N GLU A 36 12.47 -3.46 -5.11
CA GLU A 36 13.88 -3.74 -5.34
C GLU A 36 14.75 -2.75 -4.56
N GLN A 37 15.71 -3.26 -3.81
CA GLN A 37 16.65 -2.44 -3.07
C GLN A 37 17.78 -1.97 -4.00
N VAL A 38 17.76 -0.69 -4.35
CA VAL A 38 18.78 -0.10 -5.25
C VAL A 38 20.06 0.28 -4.50
N ILE A 39 19.97 0.63 -3.21
CA ILE A 39 21.12 1.07 -2.39
C ILE A 39 21.16 0.23 -1.11
N GLN A 40 22.35 -0.26 -0.75
CA GLN A 40 22.60 -0.97 0.50
C GLN A 40 22.52 -0.01 1.69
N VAL A 41 21.47 -0.16 2.52
CA VAL A 41 21.26 0.63 3.74
C VAL A 41 21.32 -0.31 4.94
N LYS A 42 22.15 0.04 5.94
CA LYS A 42 22.23 -0.69 7.22
C LYS A 42 21.18 -0.13 8.19
N ASN A 43 20.64 -1.00 9.06
CA ASN A 43 19.65 -0.64 10.10
C ASN A 43 18.36 -0.02 9.55
N LEU A 44 17.73 -0.70 8.57
CA LEU A 44 16.45 -0.28 7.99
C LEU A 44 15.39 -0.12 9.09
N LYS A 45 14.77 1.06 9.13
CA LYS A 45 13.56 1.27 9.94
C LYS A 45 12.37 0.58 9.26
N PRO A 46 11.40 0.04 10.02
CA PRO A 46 10.18 -0.52 9.46
C PRO A 46 9.45 0.49 8.56
N ALA A 47 8.87 0.00 7.47
CA ALA A 47 7.98 0.81 6.63
C ALA A 47 6.57 0.79 7.22
N SER A 48 5.85 1.90 7.07
CA SER A 48 4.44 1.99 7.47
C SER A 48 3.54 1.86 6.25
N ILE A 49 2.50 1.05 6.37
CA ILE A 49 1.40 0.99 5.40
C ILE A 49 0.21 1.66 6.05
N LYS A 50 -0.44 2.57 5.31
CA LYS A 50 -1.67 3.24 5.75
C LYS A 50 -2.78 2.94 4.76
N ILE A 51 -3.93 2.49 5.28
CA ILE A 51 -5.15 2.29 4.52
C ILE A 51 -6.19 3.25 5.08
N TYR A 52 -6.80 4.05 4.21
CA TYR A 52 -7.82 5.03 4.59
C TYR A 52 -8.82 5.25 3.44
N ASP A 53 -10.03 5.64 3.80
CA ASP A 53 -11.05 6.09 2.84
C ASP A 53 -10.71 7.51 2.37
N TYR A 54 -10.54 7.68 1.05
CA TYR A 54 -10.11 8.94 0.43
C TYR A 54 -11.10 10.10 0.67
N TYR A 55 -12.40 9.81 0.81
CA TYR A 55 -13.43 10.85 0.98
C TYR A 55 -13.93 10.98 2.43
N GLN A 56 -13.48 10.12 3.35
CA GLN A 56 -13.84 10.18 4.76
C GLN A 56 -12.60 10.37 5.64
N PRO A 57 -12.07 11.60 5.75
CA PRO A 57 -10.87 11.88 6.53
C PRO A 57 -11.00 11.64 8.05
N GLY A 58 -12.20 11.34 8.57
CA GLY A 58 -12.45 10.89 9.95
C GLY A 58 -12.71 9.38 10.10
N GLY A 59 -12.64 8.61 9.01
CA GLY A 59 -12.81 7.15 9.02
C GLY A 59 -11.62 6.41 9.64
N LEU A 60 -11.82 5.13 9.94
CA LEU A 60 -10.81 4.26 10.57
C LEU A 60 -9.51 4.24 9.75
N GLN A 61 -8.44 4.81 10.32
CA GLN A 61 -7.10 4.75 9.74
C GLN A 61 -6.40 3.51 10.29
N ILE A 62 -6.16 2.51 9.44
CA ILE A 62 -5.40 1.33 9.83
C ILE A 62 -3.96 1.53 9.39
N SER A 63 -3.05 1.55 10.37
CA SER A 63 -1.62 1.55 10.14
C SER A 63 -1.01 0.22 10.54
N SER A 64 -0.30 -0.44 9.64
CA SER A 64 0.54 -1.59 9.95
C SER A 64 2.00 -1.25 9.69
N SER A 65 2.90 -1.76 10.52
CA SER A 65 4.35 -1.66 10.32
C SER A 65 4.89 -3.01 9.86
N SER A 66 5.48 -3.06 8.67
CA SER A 66 6.14 -4.27 8.17
C SER A 66 7.66 -4.15 8.36
N GLY A 67 8.27 -5.22 8.88
CA GLY A 67 9.73 -5.36 8.91
C GLY A 67 10.21 -5.81 7.53
N VAL A 68 11.14 -5.06 6.94
CA VAL A 68 11.84 -5.49 5.73
C VAL A 68 12.96 -6.44 6.16
N ARG A 69 12.85 -7.72 5.81
CA ARG A 69 13.96 -8.67 5.95
C ARG A 69 14.86 -8.49 4.72
N SER A 70 16.14 -8.21 4.96
CA SER A 70 17.19 -8.21 3.95
C SER A 70 17.54 -9.63 3.51
#